data_AF-A0A969GH49-F1
#
_entry.id   AF-A0A969GH49-F1
#
_cell.length_a   1.000
_cell.length_b   1.000
_cell.length_c   1.000
_cell.angle_alpha   90.00
_cell.angle_beta   90.00
_cell.angle_gamma   90.00
#
_symmetry.space_group_name_H-M   'P 1'
#
loop_
_entity.id
_entity.type
_entity.pdbx_description
1 polymer ?
#
loop_
_entity_poly.entity_id
_entity_poly.type
_entity_poly.pdbx_seq_one_letter_code
_entity_poly.pdbx_strand_id
1 'polypeptide(L)'
;WILLNMLTSIQAKGAELAMLEVRAGNQAAINLYSRLGFQEVGVRKRYYEDNHEDALLLTLDNIQYDFVWRDLGRRRNSVACEIRLKFGPSLEERIEMGERLGYDAEF
;
A
#
# COMPACT_ATOMS: atom_id res chain seq x y z
N TRP A 1 0.96 6.57 -1.51
CA TRP A 1 0.15 7.51 -0.71
C TRP A 1 -1.27 7.72 -1.24
N ILE A 2 -1.52 7.73 -2.55
CA ILE A 2 -2.87 7.95 -3.14
C ILE A 2 -3.94 6.99 -2.60
N LEU A 3 -3.69 5.66 -2.62
CA LEU A 3 -4.65 4.67 -2.11
C LEU A 3 -5.07 4.93 -0.66
N LEU A 4 -4.10 5.22 0.22
CA LEU A 4 -4.39 5.48 1.63
C LEU A 4 -5.27 6.72 1.81
N ASN A 5 -5.02 7.78 1.03
CA ASN A 5 -5.87 8.97 1.04
C ASN A 5 -7.29 8.66 0.56
N MET A 6 -7.44 7.81 -0.45
CA MET A 6 -8.75 7.36 -0.91
C MET A 6 -9.48 6.57 0.17
N LEU A 7 -8.80 5.63 0.84
CA LEU A 7 -9.38 4.87 1.96
C LEU A 7 -9.86 5.79 3.08
N THR A 8 -9.07 6.81 3.45
CA THR A 8 -9.46 7.76 4.50
C THR A 8 -10.68 8.57 4.07
N SER A 9 -10.72 9.00 2.81
CA SER A 9 -11.83 9.78 2.25
C SER A 9 -13.14 8.98 2.20
N ILE A 10 -13.09 7.71 1.78
CA ILE A 10 -14.30 6.88 1.74
C ILE A 10 -14.77 6.48 3.14
N GLN A 11 -13.86 6.29 4.10
CA GLN A 11 -14.24 6.04 5.49
C GLN A 11 -14.96 7.22 6.12
N ALA A 12 -14.47 8.45 5.88
CA ALA A 12 -15.14 9.67 6.33
C ALA A 12 -16.55 9.83 5.72
N LYS A 13 -16.82 9.16 4.58
CA LYS A 13 -18.14 9.10 3.93
C LYS A 13 -19.00 7.92 4.39
N GLY A 14 -18.54 7.13 5.35
CA GLY A 14 -19.28 5.97 5.86
C GLY A 14 -19.20 4.74 4.96
N ALA A 15 -18.19 4.62 4.10
CA ALA A 15 -18.01 3.41 3.30
C ALA A 15 -17.66 2.21 4.19
N GLU A 16 -18.34 1.09 3.97
CA GLU A 16 -18.10 -0.16 4.70
C GLU A 16 -17.08 -1.07 4.00
N LEU A 17 -16.92 -0.88 2.69
CA LEU A 17 -16.15 -1.75 1.80
C LEU A 17 -15.39 -0.90 0.77
N ALA A 18 -14.14 -1.28 0.50
CA ALA A 18 -13.41 -0.85 -0.69
C ALA A 18 -13.14 -2.05 -1.58
N MET A 19 -13.33 -1.87 -2.88
CA MET A 19 -13.06 -2.87 -3.89
C MET A 19 -12.06 -2.33 -4.90
N LEU A 20 -11.19 -3.21 -5.40
CA LEU A 20 -10.31 -2.90 -6.51
C LEU A 20 -10.09 -4.12 -7.39
N GLU A 21 -9.66 -3.87 -8.61
CA GLU A 21 -9.28 -4.88 -9.59
C GLU A 21 -7.80 -4.74 -9.89
N VAL A 22 -7.10 -5.86 -10.01
CA VAL A 22 -5.67 -5.89 -10.35
C VAL A 22 -5.40 -7.00 -11.36
N ARG A 23 -4.53 -6.72 -12.35
CA ARG A 23 -4.02 -7.74 -13.28
C ARG A 23 -3.42 -8.92 -12.53
N ALA A 24 -3.79 -10.15 -12.89
CA ALA A 24 -3.32 -11.36 -12.22
C ALA A 24 -1.79 -11.51 -12.27
N GLY A 25 -1.12 -11.01 -13.32
CA GLY A 25 0.33 -11.00 -13.44
C GLY A 25 1.05 -9.88 -12.69
N ASN A 26 0.33 -8.89 -12.13
CA ASN A 26 0.95 -7.77 -11.43
C ASN A 26 1.25 -8.10 -9.96
N GLN A 27 2.21 -9.00 -9.76
CA GLN A 27 2.57 -9.51 -8.43
C GLN A 27 2.99 -8.40 -7.46
N ALA A 28 3.64 -7.34 -7.95
CA ALA A 28 4.03 -6.20 -7.13
C ALA A 28 2.82 -5.49 -6.53
N ALA A 29 1.79 -5.21 -7.34
CA ALA A 29 0.55 -4.59 -6.88
C ALA A 29 -0.25 -5.52 -5.96
N ILE A 30 -0.36 -6.81 -6.32
CA ILE A 30 -1.05 -7.82 -5.50
C ILE A 30 -0.43 -7.87 -4.11
N ASN A 31 0.90 -8.00 -4.01
CA ASN A 31 1.61 -8.04 -2.73
C ASN A 31 1.41 -6.76 -1.92
N LEU A 32 1.40 -5.59 -2.57
CA LEU A 32 1.12 -4.32 -1.89
C LEU A 32 -0.28 -4.31 -1.29
N TYR A 33 -1.31 -4.66 -2.07
CA TYR A 33 -2.69 -4.64 -1.60
C TYR A 33 -2.94 -5.65 -0.49
N SER A 34 -2.44 -6.88 -0.62
CA SER A 34 -2.55 -7.91 0.43
C SER A 34 -1.91 -7.46 1.74
N ARG A 35 -0.75 -6.79 1.69
CA ARG A 35 -0.08 -6.24 2.88
C ARG A 35 -0.83 -5.09 3.52
N LEU A 36 -1.62 -4.34 2.76
CA LEU A 36 -2.52 -3.31 3.30
C LEU A 36 -3.80 -3.93 3.88
N GLY A 37 -4.10 -5.18 3.54
CA GLY A 37 -5.21 -5.94 4.11
C GLY A 37 -6.26 -6.39 3.13
N PHE A 38 -6.13 -6.03 1.86
CA PHE A 38 -7.05 -6.48 0.84
C PHE A 38 -7.01 -8.00 0.70
N GLN A 39 -8.17 -8.61 0.56
CA GLN A 39 -8.35 -10.04 0.37
C GLN A 39 -8.90 -10.31 -1.02
N GLU A 40 -8.43 -11.38 -1.67
CA GLU A 40 -9.02 -11.82 -2.94
C GLU A 40 -10.39 -12.43 -2.70
N VAL A 41 -11.38 -11.96 -3.44
CA VAL A 41 -12.77 -12.45 -3.37
C VAL A 41 -13.25 -13.04 -4.69
N GLY A 42 -12.45 -12.97 -5.75
CA GLY A 42 -12.81 -13.56 -7.02
C GLY A 42 -11.89 -13.21 -8.16
N VAL A 43 -12.18 -13.80 -9.32
CA VAL A 43 -11.41 -13.66 -10.56
C VAL A 43 -12.35 -13.33 -11.70
N ARG A 44 -12.06 -12.26 -12.44
CA ARG A 44 -12.70 -11.95 -13.72
C ARG A 44 -11.81 -12.47 -14.84
N LYS A 45 -12.27 -13.54 -15.48
CA LYS A 45 -11.53 -14.20 -16.57
C LYS A 45 -11.45 -13.29 -17.80
N ARG A 46 -10.26 -13.18 -18.38
CA ARG A 46 -9.97 -12.44 -19.61
C ARG A 46 -10.51 -11.01 -19.60
N TYR A 47 -10.38 -10.34 -18.45
CA TYR A 47 -10.95 -9.03 -18.22
C TYR A 47 -10.25 -7.93 -19.01
N TYR A 48 -8.92 -8.01 -19.14
CA TYR A 48 -8.16 -7.05 -19.93
C TYR A 48 -8.12 -7.49 -21.39
N GLU A 49 -8.64 -6.64 -22.29
CA GLU A 49 -8.82 -6.98 -23.71
C GLU A 49 -7.50 -7.06 -24.50
N ASP A 50 -6.46 -6.38 -24.03
CA ASP A 50 -5.17 -6.27 -24.72
C ASP A 50 -4.40 -7.59 -24.76
N ASN A 51 -4.44 -8.36 -23.68
CA ASN A 51 -3.71 -9.61 -23.54
C ASN A 51 -4.58 -10.77 -23.03
N HIS A 52 -5.90 -10.57 -22.95
CA HIS A 52 -6.86 -11.51 -22.36
C HIS A 52 -6.47 -11.97 -20.94
N GLU A 53 -5.80 -11.10 -20.19
CA GLU A 53 -5.38 -11.38 -18.83
C GLU A 53 -6.55 -11.28 -17.85
N ASP A 54 -6.51 -12.17 -16.87
CA ASP A 54 -7.48 -12.19 -15.78
C ASP A 54 -7.27 -11.00 -14.83
N ALA A 55 -8.35 -10.52 -14.22
CA ALA A 55 -8.28 -9.57 -13.11
C ALA A 55 -8.68 -10.25 -11.80
N LEU A 56 -7.88 -10.06 -10.76
CA LEU A 56 -8.24 -10.41 -9.40
C LEU A 56 -9.10 -9.30 -8.82
N LEU A 57 -10.21 -9.66 -8.19
CA LEU A 57 -11.07 -8.76 -7.44
C LEU A 57 -10.67 -8.84 -5.97
N LEU A 58 -10.22 -7.71 -5.42
CA LEU A 58 -9.81 -7.62 -4.02
C LEU A 58 -10.73 -6.70 -3.21
N THR A 59 -11.00 -7.07 -1.96
CA THR A 59 -11.81 -6.27 -1.02
C THR A 59 -11.05 -5.91 0.25
N LEU A 60 -11.36 -4.75 0.80
CA LEU A 60 -11.09 -4.41 2.19
C LEU A 60 -12.43 -4.11 2.86
N ASP A 61 -12.89 -5.06 3.67
CA ASP A 61 -14.15 -4.97 4.41
C ASP A 61 -14.00 -4.21 5.73
N ASN A 62 -15.13 -3.84 6.34
CA ASN A 62 -15.20 -3.31 7.69
C ASN A 62 -14.44 -1.97 7.87
N ILE A 63 -14.31 -1.19 6.79
CA ILE A 63 -13.54 0.06 6.75
C ILE A 63 -14.02 1.07 7.79
N GLN A 64 -15.30 1.04 8.15
CA GLN A 64 -15.89 1.90 9.16
C GLN A 64 -15.37 1.64 10.57
N TYR A 65 -14.74 0.49 10.84
CA TYR A 65 -14.32 0.10 12.18
C TYR A 65 -12.85 0.41 12.48
N ASP A 66 -12.60 0.96 13.67
CA ASP A 66 -11.28 1.36 14.17
C ASP A 66 -10.21 0.27 14.13
N PHE A 67 -10.59 -1.01 14.26
CA PHE A 67 -9.61 -2.10 14.22
C PHE A 67 -8.91 -2.20 12.87
N VAL A 68 -9.61 -1.92 11.76
CA VAL A 68 -9.04 -1.89 10.42
C VAL A 68 -8.00 -0.79 10.31
N TRP A 69 -8.29 0.41 10.82
CA TRP A 69 -7.38 1.56 10.79
C TRP A 69 -6.16 1.40 11.68
N ARG A 70 -6.31 0.80 12.87
CA ARG A 70 -5.18 0.44 13.72
C ARG A 70 -4.24 -0.52 13.00
N ASP A 71 -4.80 -1.54 12.35
CA ASP A 71 -4.00 -2.53 11.66
C ASP A 71 -3.36 -1.97 10.38
N LEU A 72 -4.11 -1.18 9.62
CA LEU A 72 -3.62 -0.45 8.44
C LEU A 72 -2.48 0.51 8.83
N GLY A 73 -2.56 1.19 9.98
CA GLY A 73 -1.50 2.03 10.51
C GLY A 73 -0.21 1.26 10.77
N ARG A 74 -0.30 0.07 11.39
CA ARG A 74 0.84 -0.83 11.61
C ARG A 74 1.44 -1.32 10.28
N ARG A 75 0.59 -1.79 9.38
CA ARG A 75 0.96 -2.30 8.05
C ARG A 75 1.62 -1.22 7.19
N ARG A 76 1.06 0.00 7.18
CA ARG A 76 1.63 1.17 6.50
C ARG A 76 3.04 1.46 6.99
N ASN A 77 3.26 1.49 8.31
CA ASN A 77 4.57 1.78 8.87
C ASN A 77 5.58 0.68 8.50
N SER A 78 5.16 -0.59 8.49
CA SER A 78 5.99 -1.71 8.01
C SER A 78 6.36 -1.57 6.53
N VAL A 79 5.39 -1.30 5.65
CA VAL A 79 5.63 -1.10 4.21
C VAL A 79 6.54 0.10 3.96
N ALA A 80 6.30 1.22 4.65
CA ALA A 80 7.13 2.43 4.53
C ALA A 80 8.57 2.18 4.99
N CYS A 81 8.76 1.40 6.06
CA CYS A 81 10.08 1.00 6.53
C CYS A 81 10.81 0.15 5.48
N GLU A 82 10.16 -0.87 4.94
CA GLU A 82 10.78 -1.73 3.92
C GLU A 82 11.12 -0.98 2.63
N ILE A 83 10.23 -0.11 2.16
CA ILE A 83 10.51 0.75 1.00
C ILE A 83 11.71 1.65 1.29
N ARG A 84 11.77 2.24 2.49
CA ARG A 84 12.92 3.07 2.90
C ARG A 84 14.22 2.27 3.03
N LEU A 85 14.16 0.99 3.38
CA LEU A 85 15.34 0.12 3.42
C LEU A 85 15.79 -0.30 2.01
N LYS A 86 14.86 -0.57 1.10
CA LYS A 86 15.16 -1.03 -0.27
C LYS A 86 15.51 0.10 -1.24
N PHE A 87 14.90 1.27 -1.05
CA PHE A 87 14.94 2.37 -2.02
C PHE A 87 15.22 3.73 -1.36
N GLY A 88 15.44 3.77 -0.04
CA GLY A 88 15.88 4.99 0.61
C GLY A 88 17.35 5.28 0.29
N PRO A 89 17.82 6.49 0.60
CA PRO A 89 19.21 6.86 0.39
C PRO A 89 20.13 5.89 1.11
N SER A 90 21.27 5.61 0.48
CA SER A 90 22.37 4.83 1.05
C SER A 90 22.85 5.46 2.38
N LEU A 91 23.63 4.74 3.17
CA LEU A 91 24.19 5.30 4.41
C LEU A 91 25.03 6.55 4.12
N GLU A 92 25.79 6.52 3.03
CA GLU A 92 26.63 7.64 2.57
C GLU A 92 25.76 8.84 2.19
N GLU A 93 24.69 8.63 1.40
CA GLU A 93 23.75 9.69 1.01
C GLU A 93 22.99 10.26 2.23
N ARG A 94 22.74 9.46 3.26
CA ARG A 94 22.13 9.91 4.51
C ARG A 94 23.06 10.79 5.34
N ILE A 95 24.35 10.43 5.40
CA ILE A 95 25.38 11.23 6.08
C ILE A 95 25.53 12.58 5.36
N GLU A 96 25.62 12.56 4.04
CA GLU A 96 25.76 13.77 3.23
C GLU A 96 24.51 14.68 3.31
N MET A 97 23.30 14.10 3.39
CA MET A 97 22.07 14.84 3.68
C MET A 97 22.01 15.39 5.11
N GLY A 98 22.55 14.66 6.09
CA GLY A 98 22.64 15.09 7.49
C GLY A 98 23.57 16.29 7.66
N GLU A 99 24.75 16.24 7.04
CA GLU A 99 25.72 17.33 7.00
C GLU A 99 25.16 18.57 6.29
N ARG A 100 24.46 18.39 5.14
CA ARG A 100 23.79 19.50 4.44
C ARG A 100 22.66 20.15 5.24
N LEU A 101 22.02 19.42 6.14
CA LEU A 101 20.95 19.91 7.00
C LEU A 101 21.45 20.40 8.37
N GLY A 102 22.76 20.40 8.62
CA GLY A 102 23.37 20.87 9.86
C GLY A 102 23.05 20.00 11.08
N TYR A 103 22.75 18.71 10.87
CA TYR A 103 22.66 17.75 11.95
C TYR A 103 24.04 17.15 12.18
N ASP A 104 24.75 17.65 13.19
CA ASP A 104 26.00 17.05 13.64
C ASP A 104 25.71 15.64 14.16
N ALA A 105 26.30 14.64 13.49
CA ALA A 105 26.23 13.25 13.90
C ALA A 105 27.09 13.04 15.16
N GLU A 106 26.56 13.40 16.32
CA GLU A 106 27.07 12.88 17.59
C GLU A 106 26.54 11.45 17.78
N PHE A 107 27.47 10.50 17.65
CA PHE A 107 27.31 9.06 17.86
C PHE A 107 26.96 8.71 19.30
#